data_AF-A0A0C9TF01-F1
#
_entry.id   AF-A0A0C9TF01-F1
#
_cell.length_a   1.000
_cell.length_b   1.000
_cell.length_c   1.000
_cell.angle_alpha   90.00
_cell.angle_beta   90.00
_cell.angle_gamma   90.00
#
_symmetry.space_group_name_H-M   'P 1'
#
loop_
_entity.id
_entity.type
_entity.pdbx_description
1 polymer ?
#
loop_
_entity_poly.entity_id
_entity_poly.type
_entity_poly.pdbx_seq_one_letter_code
_entity_poly.pdbx_strand_id
1 'polypeptide(L)'
;MYLNSLAHSHSTSVDSRYSPLRPISSTGYEPRVSSLRSSEVLLEKSYATKHSTRTGDKLLEVPKLDASGKDWPAWKARLELSLTARGLSGYLYGTKPMPTDPAEGQSVAWIPTTSLEVTAVRDYEESLEKWVEQDAIVKQQIAVTIPDSLFMLIKSKPTAHDYFNALKDKFKNCSLVVSVEKRRQLGELKLKEGGDVRTHFEKMTALCEELASL
;
A
#
# COMPACT_ATOMS: atom_id res chain seq x y z
N MET A 1 -36.52 8.80 -67.73
CA MET A 1 -36.51 10.15 -68.33
C MET A 1 -36.05 11.11 -67.24
N TYR A 2 -34.94 11.85 -67.26
CA TYR A 2 -33.82 12.18 -68.16
C TYR A 2 -32.66 12.50 -67.17
N LEU A 3 -31.50 11.84 -67.19
CA LEU A 3 -30.29 12.05 -68.01
C LEU A 3 -29.45 13.31 -67.70
N ASN A 4 -28.13 13.04 -67.64
CA ASN A 4 -26.96 13.87 -67.99
C ASN A 4 -26.23 14.66 -66.87
N SER A 5 -24.90 14.79 -66.86
CA SER A 5 -23.79 14.13 -67.59
C SER A 5 -22.45 14.71 -67.07
N LEU A 6 -21.39 13.91 -67.20
CA LEU A 6 -19.93 14.13 -67.35
C LEU A 6 -19.40 15.59 -67.41
N ALA A 7 -18.15 15.90 -67.04
CA ALA A 7 -16.92 15.43 -67.70
C ALA A 7 -15.64 15.96 -66.96
N HIS A 8 -14.55 15.16 -66.79
CA HIS A 8 -13.27 15.19 -67.54
C HIS A 8 -12.23 16.23 -67.02
N SER A 9 -10.89 16.05 -66.90
CA SER A 9 -9.88 15.06 -67.34
C SER A 9 -8.48 15.35 -66.72
N HIS A 10 -7.62 14.32 -66.58
CA HIS A 10 -6.19 14.16 -66.99
C HIS A 10 -5.14 15.30 -66.75
N SER A 11 -3.81 15.12 -66.59
CA SER A 11 -2.83 14.05 -66.94
C SER A 11 -1.40 14.40 -66.47
N THR A 12 -0.57 13.37 -66.17
CA THR A 12 0.90 13.17 -66.49
C THR A 12 1.97 14.18 -65.98
N SER A 13 3.22 13.84 -65.64
CA SER A 13 4.20 13.01 -66.37
C SER A 13 5.58 12.93 -65.65
N VAL A 14 6.23 11.73 -65.67
CA VAL A 14 7.67 11.39 -65.97
C VAL A 14 8.80 12.02 -65.12
N ASP A 15 9.71 11.33 -64.41
CA ASP A 15 10.62 10.16 -64.60
C ASP A 15 12.11 10.59 -64.80
N SER A 16 13.02 9.76 -64.27
CA SER A 16 14.34 9.42 -64.85
C SER A 16 15.64 9.86 -64.16
N ARG A 17 16.17 8.92 -63.35
CA ARG A 17 17.46 8.18 -63.44
C ARG A 17 18.86 8.86 -63.41
N TYR A 18 19.77 8.10 -62.78
CA TYR A 18 21.23 7.87 -63.01
C TYR A 18 22.29 8.45 -62.04
N SER A 19 22.90 7.54 -61.26
CA SER A 19 24.22 7.55 -60.58
C SER A 19 25.40 7.53 -61.59
N PRO A 20 26.75 7.67 -61.29
CA PRO A 20 27.53 6.86 -60.31
C PRO A 20 28.88 7.42 -59.68
N LEU A 21 29.33 6.74 -58.59
CA LEU A 21 30.70 6.31 -58.12
C LEU A 21 31.95 7.25 -57.88
N ARG A 22 32.42 7.27 -56.60
CA ARG A 22 33.78 7.22 -55.91
C ARG A 22 35.11 7.54 -56.68
N PRO A 23 36.27 7.96 -56.06
CA PRO A 23 36.89 7.44 -54.79
C PRO A 23 37.84 8.34 -53.90
N ILE A 24 37.97 7.91 -52.62
CA ILE A 24 39.12 7.78 -51.66
C ILE A 24 40.36 8.72 -51.67
N SER A 25 40.65 9.35 -50.51
CA SER A 25 41.97 9.44 -49.83
C SER A 25 41.81 10.08 -48.42
N SER A 26 41.94 9.31 -47.32
CA SER A 26 43.13 9.18 -46.44
C SER A 26 43.75 10.50 -45.96
N THR A 27 43.63 10.79 -44.66
CA THR A 27 44.73 11.12 -43.71
C THR A 27 44.17 11.71 -42.40
N GLY A 28 44.84 11.38 -41.28
CA GLY A 28 44.79 12.18 -40.06
C GLY A 28 44.12 11.54 -38.85
N TYR A 29 44.87 10.76 -38.10
CA TYR A 29 44.59 10.36 -36.72
C TYR A 29 45.37 11.30 -35.79
N GLU A 30 44.72 11.98 -34.84
CA GLU A 30 45.22 12.24 -33.47
C GLU A 30 44.15 12.95 -32.58
N PRO A 31 44.27 13.00 -31.23
CA PRO A 31 43.36 12.23 -30.37
C PRO A 31 42.54 13.05 -29.34
N ARG A 32 41.57 12.34 -28.73
CA ARG A 32 40.79 12.63 -27.50
C ARG A 32 41.54 13.47 -26.45
N VAL A 33 40.91 14.54 -25.94
CA VAL A 33 40.74 14.79 -24.48
C VAL A 33 39.54 15.73 -24.21
N SER A 34 38.31 15.21 -24.09
CA SER A 34 37.18 15.98 -23.52
C SER A 34 35.93 15.13 -23.26
N SER A 35 36.08 13.95 -22.66
CA SER A 35 34.89 13.10 -22.36
C SER A 35 34.91 12.36 -21.02
N LEU A 36 35.83 12.69 -20.11
CA LEU A 36 35.90 12.04 -18.80
C LEU A 36 35.57 12.96 -17.61
N ARG A 37 35.51 14.28 -17.82
CA ARG A 37 35.20 15.24 -16.74
C ARG A 37 33.70 15.45 -16.49
N SER A 38 32.85 15.10 -17.46
CA SER A 38 31.39 15.29 -17.35
C SER A 38 30.67 14.09 -16.73
N SER A 39 31.23 12.89 -16.83
CA SER A 39 30.65 11.67 -16.26
C SER A 39 30.94 11.51 -14.76
N GLU A 40 32.08 12.00 -14.25
CA GLU A 40 32.38 11.98 -12.80
C GLU A 40 31.50 12.95 -12.00
N VAL A 41 31.20 14.14 -12.56
CA VAL A 41 30.34 15.14 -11.88
C VAL A 41 28.88 14.71 -11.81
N LEU A 42 28.45 13.82 -12.71
CA LEU A 42 27.08 13.27 -12.71
C LEU A 42 26.96 11.99 -11.87
N LEU A 43 28.04 11.24 -11.68
CA LEU A 43 28.03 10.06 -10.81
C LEU A 43 28.07 10.47 -9.32
N GLU A 44 28.91 11.43 -8.91
CA GLU A 44 29.04 11.80 -7.49
C GLU A 44 27.81 12.51 -6.90
N LYS A 45 26.95 13.11 -7.73
CA LYS A 45 25.68 13.70 -7.25
C LYS A 45 24.60 12.65 -6.94
N SER A 46 24.82 11.38 -7.28
CA SER A 46 23.85 10.30 -7.06
C SER A 46 24.00 9.57 -5.71
N TYR A 47 25.03 9.86 -4.93
CA TYR A 47 25.33 9.14 -3.68
C TYR A 47 25.33 10.04 -2.43
N ALA A 48 24.35 10.93 -2.29
CA ALA A 48 24.15 11.62 -1.02
C ALA A 48 22.69 12.05 -0.80
N THR A 49 21.72 11.20 -1.13
CA THR A 49 20.42 11.30 -0.47
C THR A 49 20.57 10.66 0.90
N LYS A 50 21.07 11.44 1.86
CA LYS A 50 20.88 11.12 3.28
C LYS A 50 19.38 11.08 3.50
N HIS A 51 18.81 9.89 3.62
CA HIS A 51 17.51 9.72 4.25
C HIS A 51 17.69 10.18 5.70
N SER A 52 17.53 11.49 5.92
CA SER A 52 17.21 12.03 7.22
C SER A 52 15.86 11.40 7.55
N THR A 53 15.90 10.26 8.22
CA THR A 53 14.70 9.61 8.76
C THR A 53 14.17 10.60 9.78
N ARG A 54 13.22 11.41 9.32
CA ARG A 54 12.46 12.32 10.15
C ARG A 54 11.95 11.46 11.29
N THR A 55 12.23 11.81 12.53
CA THR A 55 11.91 11.00 13.72
C THR A 55 10.44 10.55 13.78
N GLY A 56 9.54 11.21 13.03
CA GLY A 56 8.17 10.78 12.81
C GLY A 56 7.97 9.49 12.00
N ASP A 57 8.90 9.09 11.12
CA ASP A 57 8.74 7.93 10.24
C ASP A 57 8.84 6.61 11.03
N LYS A 58 9.68 6.57 12.07
CA LYS A 58 9.75 5.42 13.01
C LYS A 58 8.55 5.32 13.93
N LEU A 59 7.88 6.44 14.25
CA LEU A 59 6.73 6.46 15.14
C LEU A 59 5.48 5.83 14.51
N LEU A 60 5.46 5.74 13.17
CA LEU A 60 4.37 5.16 12.38
C LEU A 60 4.64 3.73 11.96
N GLU A 61 5.79 3.17 12.35
CA GLU A 61 6.15 1.79 12.03
C GLU A 61 5.34 0.83 12.90
N VAL A 62 4.53 0.01 12.23
CA VAL A 62 3.77 -1.04 12.88
C VAL A 62 4.66 -2.29 12.89
N PRO A 63 5.01 -2.85 14.06
CA PRO A 63 5.83 -4.04 14.12
C PRO A 63 5.07 -5.25 13.57
N LYS A 64 5.79 -6.33 13.26
CA LYS A 64 5.14 -7.58 12.86
C LYS A 64 4.42 -8.23 14.04
N LEU A 65 3.18 -8.64 13.83
CA LEU A 65 2.38 -9.42 14.75
C LEU A 65 2.97 -10.83 14.91
N ASP A 66 3.03 -11.34 16.14
CA ASP A 66 3.39 -12.73 16.41
C ASP A 66 2.25 -13.66 15.97
N ALA A 67 2.57 -14.81 15.38
CA ALA A 67 1.57 -15.76 14.91
C ALA A 67 0.66 -16.30 16.03
N SER A 68 1.14 -16.31 17.27
CA SER A 68 0.37 -16.66 18.47
C SER A 68 -0.62 -15.57 18.90
N GLY A 69 -0.43 -14.33 18.45
CA GLY A 69 -1.22 -13.16 18.85
C GLY A 69 -0.92 -12.63 20.25
N LYS A 70 0.20 -13.03 20.88
CA LYS A 70 0.58 -12.54 22.21
C LYS A 70 0.71 -11.02 22.29
N ASP A 71 1.11 -10.40 21.19
CA ASP A 71 1.33 -8.97 21.01
C ASP A 71 0.18 -8.28 20.28
N TRP A 72 -0.94 -8.97 20.07
CA TRP A 72 -2.12 -8.47 19.38
C TRP A 72 -2.58 -7.09 19.90
N PRO A 73 -2.71 -6.84 21.22
CA PRO A 73 -3.23 -5.56 21.70
C PRO A 73 -2.25 -4.40 21.40
N ALA A 74 -0.95 -4.61 21.60
CA ALA A 74 0.08 -3.63 21.28
C ALA A 74 0.19 -3.38 19.78
N TRP A 75 0.14 -4.44 18.96
CA TRP A 75 0.11 -4.35 17.50
C TRP A 75 -1.09 -3.55 17.01
N LYS A 76 -2.28 -3.88 17.52
CA LYS A 76 -3.54 -3.22 17.19
C LYS A 76 -3.48 -1.73 17.52
N ALA A 77 -3.03 -1.36 18.72
CA ALA A 77 -2.89 0.04 19.12
C ALA A 77 -1.94 0.82 18.20
N ARG A 78 -0.81 0.21 17.79
CA ARG A 78 0.14 0.84 16.86
C ARG A 78 -0.41 0.97 15.45
N LEU A 79 -1.12 -0.04 14.95
CA LEU A 79 -1.80 0.02 13.66
C LEU A 79 -2.84 1.16 13.64
N GLU A 80 -3.68 1.24 14.67
CA GLU A 80 -4.71 2.28 14.79
C GLU A 80 -4.10 3.68 14.85
N LEU A 81 -3.02 3.87 15.61
CA LEU A 81 -2.29 5.12 15.68
C LEU A 81 -1.73 5.51 14.30
N SER A 82 -1.07 4.57 13.61
CA SER A 82 -0.47 4.81 12.29
C SER A 82 -1.52 5.17 11.24
N LEU A 83 -2.66 4.48 11.22
CA LEU A 83 -3.76 4.76 10.29
C LEU A 83 -4.48 6.07 10.64
N THR A 84 -4.67 6.36 11.93
CA THR A 84 -5.29 7.62 12.37
C THR A 84 -4.43 8.82 11.96
N ALA A 85 -3.11 8.73 12.13
CA ALA A 85 -2.17 9.75 11.69
C ALA A 85 -2.22 10.00 10.16
N ARG A 86 -2.67 9.01 9.38
CA ARG A 86 -2.85 9.10 7.92
C ARG A 86 -4.30 9.40 7.49
N GLY A 87 -5.24 9.53 8.43
CA GLY A 87 -6.67 9.72 8.12
C GLY A 87 -7.38 8.49 7.55
N LEU A 88 -6.83 7.28 7.78
CA LEU A 88 -7.31 6.01 7.21
C LEU A 88 -8.08 5.12 8.18
N SER A 89 -8.26 5.56 9.43
CA SER A 89 -8.97 4.80 10.47
C SER A 89 -10.40 4.41 10.06
N GLY A 90 -11.05 5.21 9.22
CA GLY A 90 -12.40 4.92 8.77
C GLY A 90 -12.54 3.68 7.89
N TYR A 91 -11.49 3.33 7.12
CA TYR A 91 -11.47 2.09 6.31
C TYR A 91 -11.21 0.86 7.18
N LEU A 92 -10.39 1.00 8.23
CA LEU A 92 -10.15 -0.07 9.21
C LEU A 92 -11.43 -0.47 9.96
N TYR A 93 -12.22 0.53 10.37
CA TYR A 93 -13.44 0.32 11.16
C TYR A 93 -14.73 0.26 10.33
N GLY A 94 -14.65 0.41 9.01
CA GLY A 94 -15.83 0.42 8.14
C GLY A 94 -16.72 1.65 8.30
N THR A 95 -16.27 2.71 9.00
CA THR A 95 -17.01 3.97 9.10
C THR A 95 -16.91 4.83 7.84
N LYS A 96 -15.97 4.50 6.95
CA LYS A 96 -15.95 4.94 5.55
C LYS A 96 -16.48 3.81 4.68
N PRO A 97 -17.81 3.75 4.44
CA PRO A 97 -18.38 2.67 3.64
C PRO A 97 -17.96 2.80 2.18
N MET A 98 -17.97 1.67 1.47
CA MET A 98 -17.85 1.64 0.02
C MET A 98 -18.99 2.50 -0.60
N PRO A 99 -18.70 3.34 -1.59
CA PRO A 99 -19.73 4.10 -2.29
C PRO A 99 -20.81 3.19 -2.88
N THR A 100 -22.06 3.64 -2.81
CA THR A 100 -23.22 2.95 -3.38
C THR A 100 -23.34 3.30 -4.86
N ASP A 101 -23.51 2.29 -5.71
CA ASP A 101 -23.70 2.48 -7.15
C ASP A 101 -25.03 3.21 -7.41
N PRO A 102 -25.03 4.35 -8.14
CA PRO A 102 -26.26 5.03 -8.52
C PRO A 102 -27.26 4.15 -9.30
N ALA A 103 -26.78 3.10 -9.97
CA ALA A 103 -27.61 2.12 -10.66
C ALA A 103 -28.24 1.08 -9.72
N GLU A 104 -27.80 1.02 -8.45
CA GLU A 104 -28.33 0.06 -7.48
C GLU A 104 -29.82 0.33 -7.21
N GLY A 105 -30.65 -0.70 -7.39
CA GLY A 105 -32.10 -0.59 -7.25
C GLY A 105 -32.83 -0.04 -8.49
N GLN A 106 -32.12 0.24 -9.57
CA GLN A 106 -32.70 0.64 -10.84
C GLN A 106 -32.90 -0.56 -11.79
N SER A 107 -33.57 -0.33 -12.92
CA SER A 107 -33.79 -1.38 -13.91
C SER A 107 -32.47 -1.84 -14.55
N VAL A 108 -32.38 -3.10 -14.98
CA VAL A 108 -31.19 -3.67 -15.65
C VAL A 108 -30.77 -2.89 -16.91
N ALA A 109 -31.70 -2.19 -17.55
CA ALA A 109 -31.45 -1.37 -18.73
C ALA A 109 -31.33 0.14 -18.44
N TRP A 110 -31.10 0.53 -17.17
CA TRP A 110 -30.96 1.94 -16.83
C TRP A 110 -29.71 2.54 -17.46
N ILE A 111 -29.89 3.74 -18.01
CA ILE A 111 -28.82 4.57 -18.56
C ILE A 111 -29.04 5.98 -18.00
N PRO A 112 -28.01 6.61 -17.42
CA PRO A 112 -28.11 7.97 -16.93
C PRO A 112 -28.48 8.90 -18.10
N THR A 113 -29.64 9.53 -18.03
CA THR A 113 -30.20 10.32 -19.15
C THR A 113 -30.31 11.80 -18.78
N THR A 114 -30.47 12.11 -17.50
CA THR A 114 -30.49 13.48 -16.99
C THR A 114 -29.09 13.97 -16.63
N SER A 115 -28.85 15.27 -16.72
CA SER A 115 -27.57 15.87 -16.29
C SER A 115 -27.23 15.56 -14.83
N LEU A 116 -28.24 15.38 -13.98
CA LEU A 116 -28.06 15.03 -12.57
C LEU A 116 -27.57 13.58 -12.41
N GLU A 117 -28.19 12.63 -13.13
CA GLU A 117 -27.78 11.23 -13.11
C GLU A 117 -26.35 11.05 -13.66
N VAL A 118 -26.02 11.72 -14.77
CA VAL A 118 -24.67 11.70 -15.34
C VAL A 118 -23.64 12.23 -14.35
N THR A 119 -23.97 13.29 -13.61
CA THR A 119 -23.11 13.83 -12.55
C THR A 119 -22.97 12.84 -11.39
N ALA A 120 -24.06 12.22 -10.95
CA ALA A 120 -24.04 11.23 -9.87
C ALA A 120 -23.18 10.00 -10.21
N VAL A 121 -23.25 9.51 -11.45
CA VAL A 121 -22.40 8.40 -11.92
C VAL A 121 -20.93 8.78 -11.92
N ARG A 122 -20.58 9.96 -12.44
CA ARG A 122 -19.19 10.45 -12.41
C ARG A 122 -18.66 10.61 -10.98
N ASP A 123 -19.44 11.25 -10.11
CA ASP A 123 -19.04 11.49 -8.71
C ASP A 123 -18.91 10.16 -7.94
N TYR A 124 -19.73 9.16 -8.28
CA TYR A 124 -19.61 7.79 -7.78
C TYR A 124 -18.31 7.12 -8.23
N GLU A 125 -17.99 7.16 -9.53
CA GLU A 125 -16.77 6.56 -10.09
C GLU A 125 -15.51 7.14 -9.42
N GLU A 126 -15.43 8.47 -9.29
CA GLU A 126 -14.33 9.15 -8.61
C GLU A 126 -14.23 8.75 -7.12
N SER A 127 -15.38 8.67 -6.44
CA SER A 127 -15.44 8.26 -5.04
C SER A 127 -15.05 6.80 -4.85
N LEU A 128 -15.43 5.92 -5.78
CA LEU A 128 -15.13 4.50 -5.75
C LEU A 128 -13.64 4.26 -5.96
N GLU A 129 -13.04 4.89 -6.98
CA GLU A 129 -11.61 4.78 -7.25
C GLU A 129 -10.79 5.17 -6.01
N LYS A 130 -11.11 6.33 -5.43
CA LYS A 130 -10.47 6.80 -4.20
C LYS A 130 -10.69 5.83 -3.05
N TRP A 131 -11.91 5.33 -2.86
CA TRP A 131 -12.20 4.39 -1.78
C TRP A 131 -11.39 3.10 -1.92
N VAL A 132 -11.31 2.54 -3.13
CA VAL A 132 -10.54 1.33 -3.45
C VAL A 132 -9.05 1.54 -3.19
N GLU A 133 -8.49 2.67 -3.60
CA GLU A 133 -7.09 3.01 -3.34
C GLU A 133 -6.80 3.03 -1.84
N GLN A 134 -7.61 3.74 -1.06
CA GLN A 134 -7.39 3.89 0.38
C GLN A 134 -7.62 2.57 1.14
N ASP A 135 -8.64 1.79 0.78
CA ASP A 135 -8.86 0.46 1.35
C ASP A 135 -7.68 -0.49 1.04
N ALA A 136 -7.14 -0.43 -0.19
CA ALA A 136 -5.97 -1.21 -0.58
C ALA A 136 -4.71 -0.82 0.22
N ILE A 137 -4.50 0.47 0.52
CA ILE A 137 -3.40 0.93 1.38
C ILE A 137 -3.52 0.32 2.79
N VAL A 138 -4.72 0.29 3.36
CA VAL A 138 -4.94 -0.30 4.69
C VAL A 138 -4.74 -1.82 4.66
N LYS A 139 -5.28 -2.52 3.65
CA LYS A 139 -5.03 -3.95 3.45
C LYS A 139 -3.54 -4.26 3.35
N GLN A 140 -2.80 -3.48 2.58
CA GLN A 140 -1.36 -3.65 2.41
C GLN A 140 -0.63 -3.46 3.75
N GLN A 141 -0.96 -2.42 4.51
CA GLN A 141 -0.36 -2.17 5.83
C GLN A 141 -0.61 -3.35 6.79
N ILE A 142 -1.82 -3.92 6.79
CA ILE A 142 -2.12 -5.13 7.56
C ILE A 142 -1.27 -6.31 7.04
N ALA A 143 -1.29 -6.56 5.74
CA ALA A 143 -0.63 -7.71 5.12
C ALA A 143 0.89 -7.77 5.39
N VAL A 144 1.59 -6.63 5.34
CA VAL A 144 3.05 -6.59 5.57
C VAL A 144 3.44 -6.72 7.05
N THR A 145 2.49 -6.50 7.96
CA THR A 145 2.72 -6.52 9.41
C THR A 145 2.18 -7.77 10.09
N ILE A 146 1.75 -8.77 9.34
CA ILE A 146 1.33 -10.07 9.86
C ILE A 146 2.18 -11.20 9.25
N PRO A 147 2.26 -12.37 9.90
CA PRO A 147 2.87 -13.57 9.30
C PRO A 147 2.02 -14.13 8.15
N ASP A 148 2.67 -14.81 7.20
CA ASP A 148 2.02 -15.41 6.03
C ASP A 148 0.86 -16.35 6.39
N SER A 149 0.95 -17.06 7.52
CA SER A 149 -0.12 -17.93 8.01
C SER A 149 -1.40 -17.17 8.33
N LEU A 150 -1.30 -15.95 8.87
CA LEU A 150 -2.44 -15.07 9.11
C LEU A 150 -2.89 -14.39 7.82
N PHE A 151 -1.96 -14.03 6.94
CA PHE A 151 -2.30 -13.46 5.63
C PHE A 151 -3.13 -14.44 4.80
N MET A 152 -2.74 -15.71 4.74
CA MET A 152 -3.49 -16.77 4.04
C MET A 152 -4.90 -16.98 4.59
N LEU A 153 -5.14 -16.69 5.87
CA LEU A 153 -6.47 -16.74 6.49
C LEU A 153 -7.37 -15.59 6.02
N ILE A 154 -6.82 -14.39 5.85
CA ILE A 154 -7.61 -13.17 5.59
C ILE A 154 -7.63 -12.75 4.12
N LYS A 155 -6.77 -13.31 3.26
CA LYS A 155 -6.60 -12.85 1.87
C LYS A 155 -7.86 -12.89 0.98
N SER A 156 -8.86 -13.68 1.33
CA SER A 156 -10.13 -13.78 0.59
C SER A 156 -11.18 -12.76 1.01
N LYS A 157 -10.87 -11.92 2.02
CA LYS A 157 -11.80 -10.93 2.55
C LYS A 157 -11.87 -9.70 1.63
N PRO A 158 -13.07 -9.12 1.42
CA PRO A 158 -13.24 -8.11 0.39
C PRO A 158 -12.76 -6.73 0.82
N THR A 159 -12.70 -6.40 2.12
CA THR A 159 -12.33 -5.06 2.61
C THR A 159 -11.25 -5.11 3.69
N ALA A 160 -10.57 -3.97 3.92
CA ALA A 160 -9.64 -3.83 5.04
C ALA A 160 -10.34 -4.02 6.39
N HIS A 161 -11.59 -3.58 6.48
CA HIS A 161 -12.44 -3.82 7.65
C HIS A 161 -12.61 -5.31 7.93
N ASP A 162 -12.85 -6.11 6.90
CA ASP A 162 -12.98 -7.57 7.03
C ASP A 162 -11.66 -8.24 7.37
N TYR A 163 -10.52 -7.75 6.86
CA TYR A 163 -9.19 -8.20 7.28
C TYR A 163 -9.02 -8.01 8.78
N PHE A 164 -9.31 -6.80 9.27
CA PHE A 164 -9.14 -6.44 10.66
C PHE A 164 -10.09 -7.20 11.58
N ASN A 165 -11.36 -7.34 11.21
CA ASN A 165 -12.33 -8.12 11.98
C ASN A 165 -11.97 -9.60 12.04
N ALA A 166 -11.51 -10.21 10.95
CA ALA A 166 -11.08 -11.60 10.96
C ALA A 166 -9.90 -11.84 11.93
N LEU A 167 -8.94 -10.91 11.99
CA LEU A 167 -7.85 -10.96 12.97
C LEU A 167 -8.36 -10.75 14.39
N LYS A 168 -9.23 -9.75 14.60
CA LYS A 168 -9.84 -9.45 15.89
C LYS A 168 -10.60 -10.65 16.45
N ASP A 169 -11.38 -11.33 15.62
CA ASP A 169 -12.14 -12.51 16.02
C ASP A 169 -11.22 -13.68 16.35
N LYS A 170 -10.15 -13.89 15.57
CA LYS A 170 -9.14 -14.92 15.85
C LYS A 170 -8.50 -14.74 17.23
N PHE A 171 -8.16 -13.51 17.61
CA PHE A 171 -7.40 -13.22 18.83
C PHE A 171 -8.26 -12.81 20.03
N LYS A 172 -9.58 -12.68 19.85
CA LYS A 172 -10.53 -12.38 20.93
C LYS A 172 -10.41 -13.33 22.13
N ASN A 173 -10.17 -14.62 21.86
CA ASN A 173 -10.04 -15.63 22.90
C ASN A 173 -8.59 -15.80 23.37
N CYS A 174 -7.61 -15.51 22.51
CA CYS A 174 -6.19 -15.57 22.86
C CYS A 174 -5.84 -14.57 23.93
N SER A 175 -6.34 -13.33 23.86
CA SER A 175 -6.08 -12.32 24.90
C SER A 175 -6.60 -12.76 26.26
N LEU A 176 -7.82 -13.33 26.33
CA LEU A 176 -8.38 -13.83 27.59
C LEU A 176 -7.56 -14.97 28.19
N VAL A 177 -7.20 -15.97 27.38
CA VAL A 177 -6.38 -17.10 27.85
C VAL A 177 -5.01 -16.62 28.30
N VAL A 178 -4.38 -15.71 27.55
CA VAL A 178 -3.09 -15.12 27.92
C VAL A 178 -3.22 -14.31 29.21
N SER A 179 -4.26 -13.49 29.39
CA SER A 179 -4.49 -12.75 30.62
C SER A 179 -4.69 -13.67 31.83
N VAL A 180 -5.47 -14.74 31.68
CA VAL A 180 -5.69 -15.72 32.76
C VAL A 180 -4.38 -16.41 33.14
N GLU A 181 -3.62 -16.87 32.15
CA GLU A 181 -2.34 -17.54 32.37
C GLU A 181 -1.31 -16.60 33.02
N LYS A 182 -1.24 -15.33 32.60
CA LYS A 182 -0.34 -14.34 33.19
C LYS A 182 -0.72 -13.98 34.62
N ARG A 183 -2.01 -13.86 34.93
CA ARG A 183 -2.49 -13.70 36.32
C ARG A 183 -2.16 -14.91 37.18
N ARG A 184 -2.29 -16.12 36.62
CA ARG A 184 -1.89 -17.37 37.29
C ARG A 184 -0.39 -17.38 37.59
N GLN A 185 0.45 -17.05 36.60
CA GLN A 185 1.91 -16.94 36.78
C GLN A 185 2.27 -15.92 37.86
N LEU A 186 1.61 -14.75 37.88
CA LEU A 186 1.83 -13.75 38.92
C LEU A 186 1.44 -14.25 40.32
N GLY A 187 0.31 -14.94 40.45
CA GLY A 187 -0.13 -15.51 41.73
C GLY A 187 0.72 -16.67 42.24
N GLU A 188 1.35 -17.42 41.34
CA GLU A 188 2.26 -18.53 41.68
C GLU A 188 3.71 -18.07 41.91
N LEU A 189 4.05 -16.85 41.51
CA LEU A 189 5.41 -16.32 41.63
C LEU A 189 5.75 -16.09 43.10
N LYS A 190 6.48 -17.02 43.70
CA LYS A 190 7.00 -16.90 45.07
C LYS A 190 8.48 -16.55 45.06
N LEU A 191 8.88 -15.66 45.96
CA LEU A 191 10.29 -15.45 46.26
C LEU A 191 10.86 -16.78 46.79
N LYS A 192 11.91 -17.29 46.14
CA LYS A 192 12.60 -18.48 46.62
C LYS A 192 13.38 -18.16 47.88
N GLU A 193 13.52 -19.14 48.77
CA GLU A 193 14.29 -18.98 50.00
C GLU A 193 15.76 -18.65 49.67
N GLY A 194 16.27 -17.54 50.23
CA GLY A 194 17.58 -16.98 49.87
C GLY A 194 17.67 -16.29 48.49
N GLY A 195 16.54 -16.08 47.81
CA GLY A 195 16.50 -15.42 46.49
C GLY A 195 16.70 -13.91 46.57
N ASP A 196 17.22 -13.32 45.47
CA ASP A 196 17.34 -11.86 45.35
C ASP A 196 15.97 -11.19 45.20
N VAL A 197 15.65 -10.34 46.17
CA VAL A 197 14.41 -9.57 46.23
C VAL A 197 14.27 -8.63 45.04
N ARG A 198 15.36 -8.02 44.57
CA ARG A 198 15.32 -7.04 43.47
C ARG A 198 14.93 -7.72 42.16
N THR A 199 15.62 -8.81 41.82
CA THR A 199 15.27 -9.65 40.66
C THR A 199 13.84 -10.17 40.74
N HIS A 200 13.33 -10.49 41.93
CA HIS A 200 11.94 -10.92 42.10
C HIS A 200 10.93 -9.80 41.79
N PHE A 201 11.16 -8.58 42.30
CA PHE A 201 10.32 -7.43 41.97
C PHE A 201 10.38 -7.07 40.48
N GLU A 202 11.55 -7.12 39.84
CA GLU A 202 11.69 -6.88 38.41
C GLU A 202 10.82 -7.86 37.59
N LYS A 203 10.78 -9.15 37.98
CA LYS A 203 9.90 -10.15 37.35
C LYS A 203 8.42 -9.88 37.59
N MET A 204 8.03 -9.47 38.80
CA MET A 204 6.64 -9.10 39.09
C MET A 204 6.22 -7.89 38.26
N THR A 205 7.06 -6.85 38.19
CA THR A 205 6.80 -5.65 37.39
C THR A 205 6.65 -6.00 35.92
N ALA A 206 7.53 -6.82 35.35
CA ALA A 206 7.42 -7.26 33.97
C ALA A 206 6.08 -7.99 33.70
N LEU A 207 5.64 -8.89 34.58
CA LEU A 207 4.34 -9.56 34.45
C LEU A 207 3.15 -8.60 34.57
N CYS A 208 3.25 -7.60 35.46
CA CYS A 208 2.23 -6.55 35.59
C CYS A 208 2.17 -5.66 34.34
N GLU A 209 3.30 -5.31 33.75
CA GLU A 209 3.38 -4.56 32.49
C GLU A 209 2.81 -5.35 31.32
N GLU A 210 3.16 -6.65 31.22
CA GLU A 210 2.56 -7.55 30.23
C GLU A 210 1.04 -7.61 30.40
N LEU A 211 0.52 -7.74 31.64
CA LEU A 211 -0.92 -7.72 31.92
C LEU A 211 -1.59 -6.40 31.56
N ALA A 212 -0.92 -5.27 31.80
CA ALA A 212 -1.44 -3.95 31.44
C ALA A 212 -1.44 -3.71 29.92
N SER A 213 -0.63 -4.47 29.18
CA SER A 213 -0.55 -4.42 27.73
C SER A 213 -1.57 -5.30 27.00
N LEU A 214 -2.35 -6.12 27.72
CA LEU A 214 -3.36 -7.04 27.15
C LEU A 214 -4.73 -6.37 26.92
#